data_AF-A0A1W6MJJ4-F1
#
_entry.id   AF-A0A1W6MJJ4-F1
#
_cell.length_a   1.000
_cell.length_b   1.000
_cell.length_c   1.000
_cell.angle_alpha   90.00
_cell.angle_beta   90.00
_cell.angle_gamma   90.00
#
_symmetry.space_group_name_H-M   'P 1'
#
loop_
_entity.id
_entity.type
_entity.pdbx_description
1 polymer ?
#
loop_
_entity_poly.entity_id
_entity_poly.type
_entity_poly.pdbx_seq_one_letter_code
_entity_poly.pdbx_strand_id
1 'polypeptide(L)'
;MSDPIKHRKKPWFQPERAHKYYKITGFYNFVVDSIKKSMPPVIIVVALLVLFHFFVMPINEALQLAVDELPDAGVLAFFYLSETALGLIPPELFIAWAGETATPILNLSLIALFSYLGGFTAYWIGRRALKIPSLHNYLEVKMAKQLVMARKWGGILIAVGAMLPLPFAMASLVAGMLKYPVKSWAVVGLLRFVRFAIYGAAIFSVV
;
A
#
# COMPACT_ATOMS: atom_id res chain seq x y z
N MET A 1 46.87 -16.59 -35.90
CA MET A 1 46.31 -17.00 -34.60
C MET A 1 45.30 -15.92 -34.19
N SER A 2 44.02 -16.10 -34.51
CA SER A 2 42.96 -15.14 -34.16
C SER A 2 42.29 -15.57 -32.85
N ASP A 3 42.48 -14.77 -31.81
CA ASP A 3 41.89 -14.99 -30.49
C ASP A 3 40.36 -14.84 -30.57
N PRO A 4 39.54 -15.79 -30.06
CA PRO A 4 38.10 -15.68 -30.15
C PRO A 4 37.58 -14.65 -29.14
N ILE A 5 36.90 -13.61 -29.63
CA ILE A 5 36.25 -12.58 -28.83
C ILE A 5 35.18 -13.24 -27.95
N LYS A 6 35.52 -13.49 -26.68
CA LYS A 6 34.54 -13.92 -25.66
C LYS A 6 33.55 -12.78 -25.41
N HIS A 7 32.34 -12.92 -25.95
CA HIS A 7 31.19 -12.10 -25.54
C HIS A 7 30.85 -12.39 -24.06
N ARG A 8 31.46 -11.62 -23.15
CA ARG A 8 31.04 -11.58 -21.74
C ARG A 8 29.59 -11.09 -21.70
N LYS A 9 28.64 -11.99 -21.41
CA LYS A 9 27.24 -11.62 -21.13
C LYS A 9 27.26 -10.59 -20.01
N LYS A 10 26.77 -9.38 -20.29
CA LYS A 10 26.68 -8.31 -19.28
C LYS A 10 25.79 -8.80 -18.13
N PRO A 11 26.19 -8.59 -16.86
CA PRO A 11 25.36 -8.98 -15.73
C PRO A 11 24.01 -8.26 -15.80
N TRP A 12 22.93 -9.02 -15.64
CA TRP A 12 21.54 -8.58 -15.76
C TRP A 12 21.16 -7.53 -14.69
N PHE A 13 21.84 -7.52 -13.55
CA PHE A 13 21.59 -6.59 -12.45
C PHE A 13 22.82 -5.72 -12.17
N GLN A 14 22.68 -4.40 -12.29
CA GLN A 14 23.75 -3.42 -12.11
C GLN A 14 23.27 -2.30 -11.17
N PRO A 15 23.37 -2.49 -9.85
CA PRO A 15 22.76 -1.62 -8.86
C PRO A 15 23.31 -0.19 -8.86
N GLU A 16 24.60 0.00 -9.16
CA GLU A 16 25.21 1.33 -9.25
C GLU A 16 24.63 2.18 -10.39
N ARG A 17 24.31 1.54 -11.53
CA ARG A 17 23.67 2.23 -12.66
C ARG A 17 22.23 2.60 -12.33
N ALA A 18 21.52 1.71 -11.65
CA ALA A 18 20.17 1.99 -11.17
C ALA A 18 20.18 3.17 -10.18
N HIS A 19 21.06 3.16 -9.17
CA HIS A 19 21.21 4.26 -8.21
C HIS A 19 21.52 5.60 -8.88
N LYS A 20 22.50 5.64 -9.79
CA LYS A 20 22.85 6.85 -10.54
C LYS A 20 21.67 7.33 -11.39
N TYR A 21 20.93 6.43 -12.01
CA TYR A 21 19.73 6.74 -12.77
C TYR A 21 18.61 7.31 -11.88
N TYR A 22 18.35 6.73 -10.70
CA TYR A 22 17.37 7.25 -9.73
C TYR A 22 17.73 8.64 -9.20
N LYS A 23 19.01 8.91 -8.96
CA LYS A 23 19.51 10.20 -8.48
C LYS A 23 19.35 11.30 -9.52
N ILE A 24 19.72 11.04 -10.78
CA ILE A 24 19.64 12.01 -11.88
C ILE A 24 18.20 12.36 -12.24
N THR A 25 17.29 11.41 -12.08
CA THR A 25 15.88 11.56 -12.47
C THR A 25 14.99 12.16 -11.37
N GLY A 26 15.54 12.49 -10.21
CA GLY A 26 14.80 13.09 -9.09
C GLY A 26 13.82 12.13 -8.39
N PHE A 27 14.00 10.81 -8.54
CA PHE A 27 13.09 9.81 -7.97
C PHE A 27 13.05 9.87 -6.44
N TYR A 28 14.20 10.02 -5.78
CA TYR A 28 14.27 10.10 -4.32
C TYR A 28 13.48 11.29 -3.76
N ASN A 29 13.61 12.47 -4.38
CA ASN A 29 12.87 13.66 -3.98
C ASN A 29 11.36 13.46 -4.18
N PHE A 30 10.95 12.82 -5.28
CA PHE A 30 9.55 12.47 -5.51
C PHE A 30 8.97 11.53 -4.45
N VAL A 31 9.73 10.50 -4.03
CA VAL A 31 9.31 9.57 -2.98
C VAL A 31 9.18 10.30 -1.64
N VAL A 32 10.17 11.09 -1.26
CA VAL A 32 10.14 11.87 -0.01
C VAL A 32 8.98 12.86 0.00
N ASP A 33 8.75 13.60 -1.09
CA ASP A 33 7.63 14.54 -1.20
C ASP A 33 6.28 13.82 -1.16
N SER A 34 6.19 12.61 -1.73
CA SER A 34 4.97 11.81 -1.67
C SER A 34 4.69 11.35 -0.24
N ILE A 35 5.69 10.83 0.47
CA ILE A 35 5.59 10.43 1.88
C ILE A 35 5.19 11.63 2.75
N LYS A 36 5.83 12.80 2.57
CA LYS A 36 5.49 14.02 3.32
C LYS A 36 4.04 14.45 3.12
N LYS A 37 3.49 14.29 1.91
CA LYS A 37 2.11 14.69 1.59
C LYS A 37 1.06 13.69 2.10
N SER A 38 1.42 12.42 2.23
CA SER A 38 0.54 11.37 2.74
C SER A 38 0.59 11.19 4.26
N MET A 39 1.63 11.71 4.93
CA MET A 39 1.79 11.61 6.38
C MET A 39 0.70 12.33 7.20
N PRO A 40 0.22 13.55 6.84
CA PRO A 40 -0.71 14.29 7.68
C PRO A 40 -2.01 13.54 7.98
N PRO A 41 -2.69 12.89 7.00
CA PRO A 41 -3.84 12.03 7.30
C PRO A 41 -3.52 10.91 8.29
N VAL A 42 -2.36 10.25 8.15
CA VAL A 42 -1.93 9.18 9.06
C VAL A 42 -1.73 9.71 10.48
N ILE A 43 -1.04 10.86 10.61
CA ILE A 43 -0.81 11.52 11.91
C ILE A 43 -2.13 11.89 12.58
N ILE A 44 -3.10 12.42 11.82
CA ILE A 44 -4.42 12.76 12.35
C ILE A 44 -5.11 11.52 12.90
N VAL A 45 -5.10 10.40 12.17
CA VAL A 45 -5.74 9.17 12.64
C VAL A 45 -5.03 8.63 13.89
N VAL A 46 -3.70 8.62 13.92
CA VAL A 46 -2.94 8.21 15.11
C VAL A 46 -3.25 9.11 16.30
N ALA A 47 -3.31 10.43 16.12
CA ALA A 47 -3.66 11.37 17.17
C ALA A 47 -5.08 11.12 17.71
N LEU A 48 -6.06 10.86 16.84
CA LEU A 48 -7.42 10.50 17.24
C LEU A 48 -7.45 9.19 18.04
N LEU A 49 -6.67 8.18 17.66
CA LEU A 49 -6.57 6.92 18.40
C LEU A 49 -5.95 7.11 19.78
N VAL A 50 -4.90 7.95 19.89
CA VAL A 50 -4.27 8.29 21.17
C VAL A 50 -5.26 9.06 22.07
N LEU A 51 -6.00 10.02 21.51
CA LEU A 51 -7.04 10.73 22.27
C LEU A 51 -8.13 9.75 22.73
N PHE A 52 -8.60 8.86 21.87
CA PHE A 52 -9.57 7.84 22.24
C PHE A 52 -9.06 6.94 23.38
N HIS A 53 -7.79 6.51 23.31
CA HIS A 53 -7.14 5.70 24.33
C HIS A 53 -7.18 6.33 25.73
N PHE A 54 -6.88 7.63 25.81
CA PHE A 54 -6.78 8.34 27.09
C PHE A 54 -8.11 8.94 27.58
N PHE A 55 -9.02 9.33 26.67
CA PHE A 55 -10.26 10.03 27.02
C PHE A 55 -11.52 9.15 26.98
N VAL A 56 -11.49 8.00 26.31
CA VAL A 56 -12.66 7.12 26.15
C VAL A 56 -12.42 5.76 26.81
N MET A 57 -11.54 4.94 26.23
CA MET A 57 -11.15 3.65 26.82
C MET A 57 -9.81 3.14 26.24
N PRO A 58 -9.10 2.25 26.97
CA PRO A 58 -7.90 1.60 26.45
C PRO A 58 -8.14 0.87 25.12
N ILE A 59 -7.13 0.86 24.24
CA ILE A 59 -7.29 0.29 22.89
C ILE A 59 -7.53 -1.21 22.99
N ASN A 60 -6.83 -1.90 23.90
CA ASN A 60 -6.99 -3.34 24.14
C ASN A 60 -8.42 -3.70 24.56
N GLU A 61 -9.04 -2.91 25.46
CA GLU A 61 -10.42 -3.13 25.88
C GLU A 61 -11.40 -2.87 24.73
N ALA A 62 -11.16 -1.84 23.91
CA ALA A 62 -11.96 -1.57 22.72
C ALA A 62 -11.85 -2.69 21.67
N LEU A 63 -10.67 -3.30 21.53
CA LEU A 63 -10.44 -4.44 20.65
C LEU A 63 -11.17 -5.69 21.17
N GLN A 64 -11.11 -5.96 22.47
CA GLN A 64 -11.84 -7.08 23.09
C GLN A 64 -13.36 -6.90 22.93
N LEU A 65 -13.88 -5.70 23.19
CA LEU A 65 -15.29 -5.39 22.93
C LEU A 65 -15.67 -5.61 21.46
N ALA A 66 -14.78 -5.26 20.52
CA ALA A 66 -14.98 -5.50 19.10
C ALA A 66 -14.94 -7.00 18.75
N VAL A 67 -14.20 -7.84 19.47
CA VAL A 67 -14.22 -9.31 19.30
C VAL A 67 -15.50 -9.91 19.89
N ASP A 68 -15.95 -9.41 21.04
CA ASP A 68 -17.09 -9.97 21.76
C ASP A 68 -18.45 -9.59 21.13
N GLU A 69 -18.58 -8.35 20.64
CA GLU A 69 -19.87 -7.80 20.20
C GLU A 69 -20.06 -7.78 18.68
N LEU A 70 -18.97 -7.80 17.89
CA LEU A 70 -19.06 -7.73 16.43
C LEU A 70 -18.77 -9.08 15.78
N PRO A 71 -19.53 -9.46 14.74
CA PRO A 71 -19.18 -10.63 13.95
C PRO A 71 -17.89 -10.38 13.16
N ASP A 72 -16.96 -11.33 13.17
CA ASP A 72 -15.68 -11.29 12.42
C ASP A 72 -15.88 -10.88 10.96
N ALA A 73 -16.89 -11.42 10.30
CA ALA A 73 -17.23 -11.09 8.92
C ALA A 73 -17.57 -9.61 8.73
N GLY A 74 -18.20 -8.97 9.71
CA GLY A 74 -18.53 -7.54 9.70
C GLY A 74 -17.27 -6.68 9.80
N VAL A 75 -16.34 -7.03 10.69
CA VAL A 75 -15.05 -6.33 10.84
C VAL A 75 -14.23 -6.44 9.55
N LEU A 76 -14.15 -7.64 8.98
CA LEU A 76 -13.44 -7.90 7.73
C LEU A 76 -14.07 -7.17 6.53
N ALA A 77 -15.40 -7.11 6.46
CA ALA A 77 -16.11 -6.37 5.41
C ALA A 77 -15.86 -4.86 5.53
N PHE A 78 -15.92 -4.32 6.75
CA PHE A 78 -15.61 -2.91 7.01
C PHE A 78 -14.16 -2.57 6.65
N PHE A 79 -13.21 -3.44 7.03
CA PHE A 79 -11.82 -3.33 6.61
C PHE A 79 -11.69 -3.28 5.09
N TYR A 80 -12.27 -4.25 4.37
CA TYR A 80 -12.20 -4.30 2.91
C TYR A 80 -12.75 -3.04 2.23
N LEU A 81 -13.89 -2.53 2.70
CA LEU A 81 -14.51 -1.32 2.16
C LEU A 81 -13.68 -0.07 2.44
N SER A 82 -13.20 0.10 3.67
CA SER A 82 -12.36 1.24 4.06
C SER A 82 -11.02 1.24 3.32
N GLU A 83 -10.42 0.07 3.15
CA GLU A 83 -9.21 -0.14 2.38
C GLU A 83 -9.45 0.21 0.90
N THR A 84 -10.52 -0.32 0.28
CA THR A 84 -10.83 -0.05 -1.13
C THR A 84 -11.08 1.44 -1.41
N ALA A 85 -11.78 2.13 -0.50
CA ALA A 85 -12.18 3.52 -0.72
C ALA A 85 -11.01 4.50 -0.57
N LEU A 86 -10.28 4.42 0.54
CA LEU A 86 -9.30 5.47 0.91
C LEU A 86 -8.03 4.92 1.56
N GLY A 87 -8.06 3.74 2.19
CA GLY A 87 -6.90 3.19 2.92
C GLY A 87 -6.45 4.09 4.08
N LEU A 88 -7.37 4.85 4.66
CA LEU A 88 -7.09 5.82 5.73
C LEU A 88 -7.00 5.17 7.11
N ILE A 89 -7.70 4.06 7.32
CA ILE A 89 -7.67 3.37 8.60
C ILE A 89 -6.36 2.57 8.68
N PRO A 90 -5.55 2.79 9.73
CA PRO A 90 -4.31 2.05 9.92
C PRO A 90 -4.61 0.55 9.92
N PRO A 91 -4.05 -0.24 8.98
CA PRO A 91 -4.22 -1.68 8.98
C PRO A 91 -3.70 -2.31 10.28
N GLU A 92 -2.83 -1.63 11.01
CA GLU A 92 -2.30 -2.01 12.32
C GLU A 92 -3.41 -2.27 13.35
N LEU A 93 -4.51 -1.51 13.31
CA LEU A 93 -5.66 -1.74 14.21
C LEU A 93 -6.33 -3.09 13.94
N PHE A 94 -6.49 -3.45 12.66
CA PHE A 94 -7.09 -4.72 12.28
C PHE A 94 -6.15 -5.90 12.53
N ILE A 95 -4.84 -5.69 12.43
CA ILE A 95 -3.85 -6.69 12.84
C ILE A 95 -3.94 -6.93 14.35
N ALA A 96 -4.03 -5.87 15.16
CA ALA A 96 -4.20 -6.01 16.61
C ALA A 96 -5.52 -6.71 16.95
N TRP A 97 -6.62 -6.32 16.32
CA TRP A 97 -7.91 -7.02 16.44
C TRP A 97 -7.78 -8.52 16.12
N ALA A 98 -7.11 -8.88 15.03
CA ALA A 98 -6.90 -10.29 14.69
C ALA A 98 -6.15 -11.04 15.80
N GLY A 99 -5.22 -10.40 16.51
CA GLY A 99 -4.50 -10.98 17.65
C GLY A 99 -5.41 -11.39 18.81
N GLU A 100 -6.48 -10.64 19.05
CA GLU A 100 -7.45 -10.89 20.12
C GLU A 100 -8.51 -11.93 19.73
N THR A 101 -8.62 -12.31 18.45
CA THR A 101 -9.61 -13.31 18.00
C THR A 101 -9.21 -14.74 18.34
N ALA A 102 -10.18 -15.67 18.35
CA ALA A 102 -9.91 -17.10 18.58
C ALA A 102 -9.02 -17.75 17.49
N THR A 103 -8.95 -17.17 16.29
CA THR A 103 -8.14 -17.67 15.17
C THR A 103 -7.25 -16.59 14.54
N PRO A 104 -6.19 -16.11 15.23
CA PRO A 104 -5.42 -14.94 14.80
C PRO A 104 -4.75 -15.07 13.44
N ILE A 105 -4.15 -16.23 13.16
CA ILE A 105 -3.43 -16.49 11.91
C ILE A 105 -4.39 -16.48 10.71
N LEU A 106 -5.59 -17.03 10.88
CA LEU A 106 -6.62 -17.06 9.85
C LEU A 106 -7.12 -15.64 9.56
N ASN A 107 -7.49 -14.89 10.60
CA ASN A 107 -7.98 -13.53 10.47
C ASN A 107 -6.93 -12.58 9.90
N LEU A 108 -5.66 -12.70 10.30
CA LEU A 108 -4.54 -11.97 9.70
C LEU A 108 -4.36 -12.29 8.21
N SER A 109 -4.48 -13.56 7.83
CA SER A 109 -4.38 -14.00 6.44
C SER A 109 -5.53 -13.45 5.59
N LEU A 110 -6.74 -13.43 6.14
CA LEU A 110 -7.92 -12.84 5.51
C LEU A 110 -7.79 -11.33 5.36
N ILE A 111 -7.29 -10.62 6.39
CA ILE A 111 -6.98 -9.19 6.31
C ILE A 111 -5.97 -8.94 5.19
N ALA A 112 -4.86 -9.67 5.14
CA ALA A 112 -3.87 -9.50 4.09
C ALA A 112 -4.46 -9.74 2.68
N LEU A 113 -5.30 -10.76 2.53
CA LEU A 113 -6.01 -11.07 1.29
C LEU A 113 -6.98 -9.96 0.89
N PHE A 114 -7.86 -9.52 1.80
CA PHE A 114 -8.79 -8.43 1.54
C PHE A 114 -8.07 -7.13 1.23
N SER A 115 -6.93 -6.90 1.87
CA SER A 115 -6.11 -5.74 1.61
C SER A 115 -5.52 -5.78 0.19
N TYR A 116 -5.04 -6.93 -0.26
CA TYR A 116 -4.59 -7.12 -1.65
C TYR A 116 -5.75 -6.94 -2.64
N LEU A 117 -6.91 -7.54 -2.37
CA LEU A 117 -8.10 -7.44 -3.22
C LEU A 117 -8.66 -6.01 -3.28
N GLY A 118 -8.65 -5.28 -2.17
CA GLY A 118 -9.09 -3.88 -2.10
C GLY A 118 -8.22 -2.94 -2.93
N GLY A 119 -6.91 -3.21 -2.97
CA GLY A 119 -6.03 -2.52 -3.93
C GLY A 119 -6.31 -2.93 -5.37
N PHE A 120 -6.63 -4.20 -5.63
CA PHE A 120 -6.97 -4.67 -6.99
C PHE A 120 -8.26 -4.05 -7.51
N THR A 121 -9.27 -3.90 -6.67
CA THR A 121 -10.51 -3.19 -7.01
C THR A 121 -10.24 -1.71 -7.23
N ALA A 122 -9.48 -1.04 -6.36
CA ALA A 122 -9.06 0.35 -6.54
C ALA A 122 -8.30 0.56 -7.86
N TYR A 123 -7.43 -0.38 -8.24
CA TYR A 123 -6.75 -0.38 -9.54
C TYR A 123 -7.73 -0.42 -10.72
N TRP A 124 -8.74 -1.29 -10.65
CA TRP A 124 -9.75 -1.36 -11.71
C TRP A 124 -10.66 -0.14 -11.76
N ILE A 125 -11.01 0.43 -10.60
CA ILE A 125 -11.73 1.70 -10.48
C ILE A 125 -10.91 2.79 -11.19
N GLY A 126 -9.63 2.94 -10.85
CA GLY A 126 -8.74 3.91 -11.49
C GLY A 126 -8.62 3.73 -13.00
N ARG A 127 -8.53 2.47 -13.47
CA ARG A 127 -8.49 2.16 -14.90
C ARG A 127 -9.76 2.58 -15.64
N ARG A 128 -10.93 2.51 -14.99
CA ARG A 128 -12.22 2.96 -15.54
C ARG A 128 -12.44 4.46 -15.37
N ALA A 129 -11.85 5.08 -14.36
CA ALA A 129 -11.98 6.49 -14.03
C ALA A 129 -11.56 7.42 -15.17
N LEU A 130 -10.60 6.99 -16.00
CA LEU A 130 -10.17 7.70 -17.21
C LEU A 130 -11.24 7.82 -18.31
N LYS A 131 -12.33 7.04 -18.26
CA LYS A 131 -13.44 7.17 -19.22
C LYS A 131 -14.31 8.39 -18.91
N ILE A 132 -14.12 9.05 -17.76
CA ILE A 132 -14.87 10.22 -17.33
C ILE A 132 -14.10 11.48 -17.73
N PRO A 133 -14.65 12.35 -18.62
CA PRO A 133 -13.95 13.52 -19.17
C PRO A 133 -13.48 14.52 -18.11
N SER A 134 -14.28 14.73 -17.05
CA SER A 134 -13.93 15.63 -15.93
C SER A 134 -12.68 15.16 -15.18
N LEU A 135 -12.57 13.84 -14.94
CA LEU A 135 -11.44 13.28 -14.23
C LEU A 135 -10.18 13.29 -15.10
N HIS A 136 -10.33 13.05 -16.40
CA HIS A 136 -9.23 13.16 -17.37
C HIS A 136 -8.59 14.55 -17.36
N ASN A 137 -9.40 15.62 -17.41
CA ASN A 137 -8.90 16.99 -17.33
C ASN A 137 -8.20 17.32 -16.00
N TYR A 138 -8.75 16.89 -14.87
CA TYR A 138 -8.10 17.09 -13.56
C TYR A 138 -6.72 16.41 -13.51
N LEU A 139 -6.61 15.24 -14.12
CA LEU A 139 -5.38 14.46 -14.16
C LEU A 139 -4.33 15.05 -15.09
N GLU A 140 -4.72 15.49 -16.28
CA GLU A 140 -3.81 16.14 -17.21
C GLU A 140 -3.33 17.50 -16.71
N VAL A 141 -4.17 18.27 -16.00
CA VAL A 141 -3.79 19.61 -15.54
C VAL A 141 -3.08 19.58 -14.18
N LYS A 142 -3.65 18.88 -13.19
CA LYS A 142 -3.18 18.96 -11.80
C LYS A 142 -2.21 17.85 -11.42
N MET A 143 -2.24 16.72 -12.12
CA MET A 143 -1.42 15.55 -11.81
C MET A 143 -0.43 15.15 -12.92
N ALA A 144 -0.32 15.88 -14.03
CA ALA A 144 0.57 15.54 -15.15
C ALA A 144 2.00 15.21 -14.72
N LYS A 145 2.59 16.03 -13.84
CA LYS A 145 3.96 15.80 -13.34
C LYS A 145 4.08 14.49 -12.56
N GLN A 146 3.07 14.16 -11.74
CA GLN A 146 3.03 12.89 -11.01
C GLN A 146 2.73 11.71 -11.93
N LEU A 147 1.89 11.88 -12.95
CA LEU A 147 1.59 10.85 -13.95
C LEU A 147 2.81 10.51 -14.81
N VAL A 148 3.62 11.49 -15.21
CA VAL A 148 4.88 11.25 -15.94
C VAL A 148 5.88 10.47 -15.08
N MET A 149 6.03 10.87 -13.81
CA MET A 149 6.93 10.18 -12.87
C MET A 149 6.43 8.78 -12.53
N ALA A 150 5.13 8.60 -12.34
CA ALA A 150 4.53 7.30 -12.09
C ALA A 150 4.46 6.42 -13.34
N ARG A 151 4.46 6.97 -14.57
CA ARG A 151 4.66 6.18 -15.79
C ARG A 151 6.10 5.66 -15.89
N LYS A 152 7.07 6.47 -15.44
CA LYS A 152 8.50 6.12 -15.42
C LYS A 152 8.86 5.16 -14.27
N TRP A 153 8.18 5.27 -13.13
CA TRP A 153 8.53 4.58 -11.88
C TRP A 153 7.41 3.74 -11.26
N GLY A 154 6.30 3.54 -11.97
CA GLY A 154 5.05 3.03 -11.39
C GLY A 154 5.20 1.74 -10.61
N GLY A 155 5.98 0.79 -11.11
CA GLY A 155 6.25 -0.47 -10.39
C GLY A 155 6.94 -0.27 -9.04
N ILE A 156 7.91 0.65 -8.98
CA ILE A 156 8.64 0.96 -7.74
C ILE A 156 7.73 1.74 -6.78
N LEU A 157 6.89 2.64 -7.29
CA LEU A 157 5.92 3.37 -6.47
C LEU A 157 4.85 2.45 -5.87
N ILE A 158 4.36 1.47 -6.62
CA ILE A 158 3.45 0.44 -6.10
C ILE A 158 4.18 -0.40 -5.05
N ALA A 159 5.45 -0.77 -5.27
CA ALA A 159 6.23 -1.55 -4.31
C ALA A 159 6.45 -0.79 -3.00
N VAL A 160 6.83 0.47 -3.09
CA VAL A 160 7.00 1.36 -1.94
C VAL A 160 5.66 1.56 -1.22
N GLY A 161 4.56 1.78 -1.95
CA GLY A 161 3.22 1.89 -1.36
C GLY A 161 2.70 0.60 -0.73
N ALA A 162 3.13 -0.56 -1.23
CA ALA A 162 2.77 -1.86 -0.66
C ALA A 162 3.49 -2.15 0.67
N MET A 163 4.72 -1.65 0.82
CA MET A 163 5.55 -1.87 2.00
C MET A 163 5.42 -0.78 3.06
N LEU A 164 5.29 0.49 2.65
CA LEU A 164 5.19 1.62 3.58
C LEU A 164 3.77 1.76 4.14
N PRO A 165 3.59 2.48 5.26
CA PRO A 165 2.28 2.90 5.78
C PRO A 165 1.67 4.01 4.90
N LEU A 166 1.65 3.78 3.59
CA LEU A 166 1.01 4.62 2.60
C LEU A 166 -0.32 3.98 2.19
N PRO A 167 -1.33 4.76 1.81
CA PRO A 167 -2.60 4.23 1.34
C PRO A 167 -2.40 3.45 0.04
N PHE A 168 -2.29 2.12 0.12
CA PHE A 168 -2.04 1.24 -1.02
C PHE A 168 -3.15 1.31 -2.07
N ALA A 169 -4.41 1.50 -1.65
CA ALA A 169 -5.53 1.71 -2.55
C ALA A 169 -5.33 2.96 -3.42
N MET A 170 -4.80 4.06 -2.87
CA MET A 170 -4.48 5.25 -3.65
C MET A 170 -3.37 5.00 -4.66
N ALA A 171 -2.30 4.30 -4.26
CA ALA A 171 -1.22 3.91 -5.17
C ALA A 171 -1.74 3.00 -6.30
N SER A 172 -2.64 2.07 -5.97
CA SER A 172 -3.24 1.13 -6.91
C SER A 172 -4.21 1.83 -7.87
N LEU A 173 -5.02 2.76 -7.36
CA LEU A 173 -5.92 3.60 -8.15
C LEU A 173 -5.13 4.41 -9.19
N VAL A 174 -4.06 5.09 -8.76
CA VAL A 174 -3.15 5.84 -9.66
C VAL A 174 -2.49 4.91 -10.68
N ALA A 175 -2.05 3.71 -10.27
CA ALA A 175 -1.50 2.71 -11.18
C ALA A 175 -2.53 2.26 -12.23
N GLY A 176 -3.79 2.09 -11.83
CA GLY A 176 -4.92 1.79 -12.70
C GLY A 176 -5.14 2.88 -13.75
N MET A 177 -5.19 4.13 -13.31
CA MET A 177 -5.33 5.32 -14.16
C MET A 177 -4.16 5.46 -15.14
N LEU A 178 -2.97 5.02 -14.76
CA LEU A 178 -1.80 5.03 -15.65
C LEU A 178 -1.74 3.85 -16.62
N LYS A 179 -2.74 2.96 -16.59
CA LYS A 179 -2.77 1.71 -17.36
C LYS A 179 -1.53 0.85 -17.11
N TYR A 180 -0.95 0.93 -15.90
CA TYR A 180 0.20 0.10 -15.53
C TYR A 180 -0.14 -1.40 -15.72
N PRO A 181 0.77 -2.25 -16.23
CA PRO A 181 0.44 -3.64 -16.55
C PRO A 181 -0.06 -4.43 -15.33
N VAL A 182 -1.23 -5.07 -15.48
CA VAL A 182 -1.90 -5.83 -14.39
C VAL A 182 -0.99 -6.91 -13.82
N LYS A 183 -0.25 -7.63 -14.68
CA LYS A 183 0.68 -8.69 -14.26
C LYS A 183 1.75 -8.16 -13.32
N SER A 184 2.35 -7.03 -13.66
CA SER A 184 3.38 -6.40 -12.83
C SER A 184 2.78 -5.83 -11.54
N TRP A 185 1.57 -5.25 -11.60
CA TRP A 185 0.87 -4.79 -10.40
C TRP A 185 0.59 -5.96 -9.44
N ALA A 186 0.12 -7.10 -9.97
CA ALA A 186 -0.21 -8.27 -9.18
C ALA A 186 1.01 -8.81 -8.43
N VAL A 187 2.14 -8.97 -9.12
CA VAL A 187 3.39 -9.45 -8.50
C VAL A 187 3.88 -8.48 -7.41
N VAL A 188 3.89 -7.17 -7.70
CA VAL A 188 4.35 -6.17 -6.73
C VAL A 188 3.40 -6.05 -5.54
N GLY A 189 2.09 -6.18 -5.77
CA GLY A 189 1.08 -6.17 -4.73
C GLY A 189 1.21 -7.32 -3.73
N LEU A 190 1.87 -8.44 -4.10
CA LEU A 190 2.14 -9.53 -3.17
C LEU A 190 3.05 -9.12 -2.00
N LEU A 191 3.83 -8.05 -2.14
CA LEU A 191 4.61 -7.48 -1.03
C LEU A 191 3.73 -7.09 0.16
N ARG A 192 2.43 -6.92 -0.07
CA ARG A 192 1.46 -6.65 0.98
C ARG A 192 1.35 -7.79 1.98
N PHE A 193 1.35 -9.04 1.51
CA PHE A 193 1.37 -10.21 2.41
C PHE A 193 2.62 -10.23 3.27
N VAL A 194 3.77 -9.84 2.71
CA VAL A 194 5.03 -9.71 3.47
C VAL A 194 4.90 -8.65 4.56
N ARG A 195 4.35 -7.48 4.26
CA ARG A 195 4.09 -6.43 5.27
C ARG A 195 3.21 -6.95 6.40
N PHE A 196 2.06 -7.55 6.08
CA PHE A 196 1.14 -8.08 7.08
C PHE A 196 1.77 -9.22 7.91
N ALA A 197 2.61 -10.06 7.32
CA ALA A 197 3.34 -11.08 8.06
C ALA A 197 4.36 -10.47 9.04
N ILE A 198 5.14 -9.47 8.62
CA ILE A 198 6.11 -8.79 9.49
C ILE A 198 5.38 -8.06 10.62
N TYR A 199 4.30 -7.33 10.31
CA TYR A 199 3.58 -6.54 11.31
C TYR A 199 2.77 -7.43 12.25
N GLY A 200 2.17 -8.51 11.74
CA GLY A 200 1.53 -9.53 12.56
C GLY A 200 2.52 -10.18 13.53
N ALA A 201 3.71 -10.56 13.08
CA ALA A 201 4.74 -11.11 13.96
C ALA A 201 5.19 -10.11 15.04
N ALA A 202 5.32 -8.83 14.69
CA ALA A 202 5.68 -7.78 15.65
C ALA A 202 4.57 -7.49 16.66
N ILE A 203 3.31 -7.46 16.23
CA ILE A 203 2.16 -7.16 17.10
C ILE A 203 1.82 -8.37 17.97
N PHE A 204 1.75 -9.58 17.41
CA PHE A 204 1.44 -10.81 18.16
C PHE A 204 2.54 -11.22 19.16
N SER A 205 3.73 -10.63 19.08
CA SER A 205 4.77 -10.83 20.10
C SER A 205 4.69 -9.84 21.26
N VAL A 206 3.86 -8.79 21.13
CA VAL A 206 3.69 -7.72 22.11
C VAL A 206 2.31 -7.80 22.78
N VAL A 207 1.29 -8.28 22.06
CA VAL A 207 -0.07 -8.55 22.53
C VAL A 207 -0.12 -9.90 23.25
#